data_AF-K2H9L5-F1
#
_entry.id   AF-K2H9L5-F1
#
_cell.length_a   1.000
_cell.length_b   1.000
_cell.length_c   1.000
_cell.angle_alpha   90.00
_cell.angle_beta   90.00
_cell.angle_gamma   90.00
#
_symmetry.space_group_name_H-M   'P 1'
#
loop_
_entity.id
_entity.type
_entity.pdbx_description
1 polymer ?
#
loop_
_entity_poly.entity_id
_entity_poly.type
_entity_poly.pdbx_seq_one_letter_code
_entity_poly.pdbx_strand_id
1 'polypeptide(L)'
;MQTTKDVKTPKGLTKDKQRIRYKEYQCTYPGCNEGLKTKYNCISHIWDIHLRYLNGSKESFKSIESKEKIKRLCIPFLKYVTNAESERKRRPYDMGDLTNGDIAEQQTMITPTPSVIPQFIITNKITPPQSISPQTLSGISPDFMMTTSPNQISKTNSNSQQNSSSMETNRTMTMYTTNPIGTDEINYILTPEMQQQIQTAQTINADIGQTNQIPQQISLSPIAYQLLTNNEEFIRVYMINQNIKRLHVAGEVFAENGFLQRSDRRSKKDIKKISDALSTILMITGKSYKYLNDDKTRFGFIAQELKEVIPEAVREDEDGSLSIDPLALLPFIVESLKQLSFQLNNLEHKTERSKQFCKNVNLTLDVINQVKNKEERNISLGPTEFVFPTAIFFTITSCILSLDGRFPFIWTYSTLLATIYWISNKFCSNGKWDGISVSLNFGLINLGLVSVAITFLMGSVLQIFLGVYICIMLFVWGGSQNIKASFVNLFIVSFALSCIACWIVFIFQPTFKPTVSTLMQRNPDFPDYVQFTDPKQVQFQLTSEVPWNCLDPHLVAKGKRMQFKRGDTPLITYAENAEEARGDKVQVKLSCSSIEYQCDEFNVAQDHQNVCLFVEDNDQNESTTN
;
A
#
# COMPACT_ATOMS: atom_id res chain seq x y z
N MET A 1 53.69 -14.62 29.13
CA MET A 1 52.95 -13.95 28.05
C MET A 1 51.47 -13.93 28.45
N GLN A 2 50.93 -12.71 28.57
CA GLN A 2 49.66 -12.30 29.21
C GLN A 2 48.45 -13.13 28.72
N THR A 3 47.74 -13.88 29.59
CA THR A 3 46.62 -13.46 30.51
C THR A 3 45.47 -12.76 29.77
N THR A 4 44.19 -13.11 29.86
CA THR A 4 43.43 -13.99 30.78
C THR A 4 41.98 -14.12 30.29
N LYS A 5 41.37 -15.26 30.63
CA LYS A 5 39.95 -15.63 30.71
C LYS A 5 38.93 -14.48 30.82
N ASP A 6 37.89 -14.52 29.99
CA ASP A 6 36.67 -13.74 30.16
C ASP A 6 35.63 -14.45 31.04
N VAL A 7 35.18 -13.72 32.07
CA VAL A 7 34.17 -14.08 33.07
C VAL A 7 32.87 -13.32 32.77
N LYS A 8 31.72 -13.94 33.06
CA LYS A 8 30.37 -13.40 32.81
C LYS A 8 29.90 -12.34 33.84
N THR A 9 29.11 -11.38 33.31
CA THR A 9 27.98 -10.57 33.88
C THR A 9 28.30 -9.39 34.84
N PRO A 10 27.50 -8.28 34.92
CA PRO A 10 26.02 -8.18 34.76
C PRO A 10 25.44 -6.89 34.08
N LYS A 11 24.09 -6.83 34.00
CA LYS A 11 23.22 -5.74 33.49
C LYS A 11 23.45 -4.38 34.20
N GLY A 12 23.46 -3.29 33.42
CA GLY A 12 23.41 -1.91 33.93
C GLY A 12 23.01 -0.90 32.85
N LEU A 13 21.98 -0.12 33.14
CA LEU A 13 21.40 0.98 32.37
C LEU A 13 22.47 1.93 31.79
N THR A 14 22.51 2.12 30.46
CA THR A 14 23.13 3.29 29.85
C THR A 14 22.10 4.02 28.99
N LYS A 15 21.73 5.22 29.42
CA LYS A 15 21.00 6.21 28.62
C LYS A 15 21.81 6.47 27.35
N ASP A 16 21.27 6.08 26.20
CA ASP A 16 21.87 6.33 24.89
C ASP A 16 22.24 7.82 24.74
N LYS A 17 23.51 8.08 24.42
CA LYS A 17 24.00 9.40 23.99
C LYS A 17 23.17 9.83 22.78
N GLN A 18 22.25 10.76 22.97
CA GLN A 18 21.50 11.41 21.89
C GLN A 18 22.48 11.95 20.84
N ARG A 19 22.50 11.34 19.64
CA ARG A 19 23.36 11.75 18.53
C ARG A 19 22.95 13.15 18.07
N ILE A 20 23.74 14.17 18.44
CA ILE A 20 23.51 15.56 18.07
C ILE A 20 23.66 15.68 16.54
N ARG A 21 22.63 16.19 15.86
CA ARG A 21 22.61 16.37 14.39
C ARG A 21 22.63 17.86 14.06
N TYR A 22 23.62 18.29 13.29
CA TYR A 22 23.77 19.67 12.84
C TYR A 22 23.00 19.90 11.53
N LYS A 23 22.40 21.09 11.37
CA LYS A 23 21.66 21.52 10.17
C LYS A 23 22.55 22.49 9.38
N GLU A 24 23.07 22.02 8.25
CA GLU A 24 24.18 22.67 7.54
C GLU A 24 24.16 22.43 6.03
N TYR A 25 23.14 21.72 5.55
CA TYR A 25 22.93 21.44 4.15
C TYR A 25 21.71 22.21 3.66
N GLN A 26 21.85 22.83 2.49
CA GLN A 26 20.82 23.58 1.80
C GLN A 26 20.54 22.94 0.44
N CYS A 27 19.27 22.94 0.05
CA CYS A 27 18.87 22.56 -1.29
C CYS A 27 19.11 23.74 -2.24
N THR A 28 19.81 23.51 -3.35
CA THR A 28 20.07 24.51 -4.39
C THR A 28 19.29 24.27 -5.68
N TYR A 29 18.21 23.48 -5.61
CA TYR A 29 17.33 23.28 -6.75
C TYR A 29 16.66 24.61 -7.16
N PRO A 30 16.56 24.93 -8.46
CA PRO A 30 16.01 26.21 -8.93
C PRO A 30 14.61 26.48 -8.35
N GLY A 31 14.42 27.63 -7.71
CA GLY A 31 13.14 28.03 -7.11
C GLY A 31 12.85 27.43 -5.73
N CYS A 32 13.77 26.68 -5.13
CA CYS A 32 13.61 26.12 -3.79
C CYS A 32 14.10 27.09 -2.70
N ASN A 33 13.20 27.49 -1.79
CA ASN A 33 13.48 28.41 -0.68
C ASN A 33 13.59 27.71 0.69
N GLU A 34 13.87 26.42 0.71
CA GLU A 34 13.88 25.61 1.92
C GLU A 34 15.13 25.91 2.80
N GLY A 35 14.91 26.08 4.11
CA GLY A 35 15.97 26.37 5.07
C GLY A 35 16.95 25.22 5.34
N LEU A 36 17.97 25.47 6.16
CA LEU A 36 19.04 24.52 6.46
C LEU A 36 18.53 23.22 7.10
N LYS A 37 19.04 22.09 6.61
CA LYS A 37 18.69 20.73 7.06
C LYS A 37 19.94 19.90 7.34
N THR A 38 19.74 18.75 7.98
CA THR A 38 20.77 17.70 8.08
C THR A 38 21.02 17.09 6.70
N LYS A 39 22.19 16.48 6.46
CA LYS A 39 22.53 15.87 5.15
C LYS A 39 21.44 14.93 4.64
N TYR A 40 20.97 14.02 5.49
CA TYR A 40 19.92 13.06 5.14
C TYR A 40 18.59 13.76 4.79
N ASN A 41 18.17 14.74 5.60
CA ASN A 41 16.91 15.44 5.37
C ASN A 41 16.96 16.36 4.15
N CYS A 42 18.13 16.87 3.80
CA CYS A 42 18.30 17.68 2.60
C CYS A 42 18.24 16.78 1.35
N ILE A 43 18.88 15.61 1.37
CA ILE A 43 18.79 14.63 0.28
C ILE A 43 17.36 14.11 0.10
N SER A 44 16.66 13.80 1.20
CA SER A 44 15.26 13.37 1.13
C SER A 44 14.37 14.46 0.54
N HIS A 45 14.58 15.72 0.93
CA HIS A 45 13.86 16.85 0.36
C HIS A 45 14.13 17.02 -1.15
N ILE A 46 15.40 16.97 -1.57
CA ILE A 46 15.78 17.07 -2.98
C ILE A 46 15.11 15.99 -3.82
N TRP A 47 15.11 14.75 -3.33
CA TRP A 47 14.44 13.65 -4.01
C TRP A 47 12.92 13.84 -4.03
N ASP A 48 12.29 13.93 -2.86
CA ASP A 48 10.84 13.86 -2.72
C ASP A 48 10.09 15.04 -3.35
N ILE A 49 10.71 16.23 -3.37
CA ILE A 49 10.09 17.44 -3.91
C ILE A 49 10.48 17.65 -5.38
N HIS A 50 11.76 17.51 -5.72
CA HIS A 50 12.27 17.99 -7.01
C HIS A 50 12.54 16.88 -8.02
N LEU A 51 13.22 15.81 -7.61
CA LEU A 51 13.71 14.80 -8.56
C LEU A 51 12.80 13.58 -8.74
N ARG A 52 11.90 13.31 -7.80
CA ARG A 52 11.06 12.09 -7.80
C ARG A 52 10.17 12.00 -9.03
N TYR A 53 9.44 13.08 -9.36
CA TYR A 53 8.55 13.12 -10.52
C TYR A 53 9.31 13.18 -11.85
N LEU A 54 10.44 13.90 -11.89
CA LEU A 54 11.28 14.00 -13.09
C LEU A 54 11.89 12.65 -13.49
N ASN A 55 12.17 11.78 -12.51
CA ASN A 55 12.69 10.44 -12.75
C ASN A 55 11.59 9.36 -12.87
N GLY A 56 10.31 9.75 -12.97
CA GLY A 56 9.19 8.81 -13.14
C GLY A 56 8.94 7.88 -11.95
N SER A 57 9.51 8.17 -10.78
CA SER A 57 9.37 7.34 -9.57
C SER A 57 8.19 7.81 -8.72
N LYS A 58 7.40 6.87 -8.18
CA LYS A 58 6.31 7.15 -7.23
C LYS A 58 6.75 6.98 -5.77
N GLU A 59 7.97 6.53 -5.52
CA GLU A 59 8.43 6.15 -4.18
C GLU A 59 9.14 7.31 -3.46
N SER A 60 8.91 7.41 -2.15
CA SER A 60 9.59 8.37 -1.31
C SER A 60 11.04 7.97 -1.01
N PHE A 61 11.92 8.92 -0.71
CA PHE A 61 13.32 8.61 -0.38
C PHE A 61 13.47 7.64 0.81
N LYS A 62 12.48 7.61 1.71
CA LYS A 62 12.49 6.74 2.89
C LYS A 62 12.20 5.27 2.53
N SER A 63 11.32 5.04 1.57
CA SER A 63 10.81 3.70 1.20
C SER A 63 11.68 2.95 0.20
N ILE A 64 12.61 3.63 -0.48
CA ILE A 64 13.42 3.02 -1.54
C ILE A 64 14.53 2.14 -0.95
N GLU A 65 14.68 0.91 -1.48
CA GLU A 65 15.71 -0.05 -1.06
C GLU A 65 17.12 0.39 -1.49
N SER A 66 17.31 0.83 -2.75
CA SER A 66 18.61 1.20 -3.31
C SER A 66 18.91 2.71 -3.22
N LYS A 67 19.26 3.18 -2.01
CA LYS A 67 19.48 4.62 -1.74
C LYS A 67 20.72 5.24 -2.41
N GLU A 68 21.68 4.43 -2.91
CA GLU A 68 22.94 4.94 -3.47
C GLU A 68 22.76 5.67 -4.80
N LYS A 69 21.97 5.10 -5.70
CA LYS A 69 21.70 5.69 -7.03
C LYS A 69 21.02 7.05 -6.91
N ILE A 70 20.08 7.17 -5.96
CA ILE A 70 19.36 8.41 -5.68
C ILE A 70 20.26 9.46 -5.03
N LYS A 71 21.09 9.05 -4.06
CA LYS A 71 22.06 9.97 -3.46
C LYS A 71 22.93 10.61 -4.53
N ARG A 72 23.41 9.85 -5.52
CA ARG A 72 24.20 10.38 -6.64
C ARG A 72 23.44 11.45 -7.44
N LEU A 73 22.15 11.25 -7.71
CA LEU A 73 21.31 12.23 -8.41
C LEU A 73 21.04 13.50 -7.58
N CYS A 74 21.03 13.40 -6.25
CA CYS A 74 20.78 14.55 -5.38
C CYS A 74 22.04 15.39 -5.08
N ILE A 75 23.25 14.83 -5.22
CA ILE A 75 24.51 15.52 -4.90
C ILE A 75 24.66 16.89 -5.60
N PRO A 76 24.34 17.04 -6.90
CA PRO A 76 24.48 18.33 -7.59
C PRO A 76 23.64 19.48 -7.00
N PHE A 77 22.53 19.14 -6.32
CA PHE A 77 21.61 20.11 -5.71
C PHE A 77 21.79 20.22 -4.19
N LEU A 78 22.85 19.63 -3.65
CA LEU A 78 23.16 19.59 -2.22
C LEU A 78 24.35 20.52 -1.94
N LYS A 79 24.08 21.68 -1.34
CA LYS A 79 25.12 22.62 -0.93
C LYS A 79 25.37 22.53 0.57
N TYR A 80 26.64 22.42 0.93
CA TYR A 80 27.07 22.56 2.31
C TYR A 80 27.34 24.04 2.62
N VAL A 81 26.83 24.53 3.74
CA VAL A 81 27.01 25.92 4.19
C VAL A 81 28.05 25.94 5.31
N THR A 82 29.22 26.51 5.02
CA THR A 82 30.25 26.78 6.03
C THR A 82 29.73 27.83 7.00
N ASN A 83 29.91 27.61 8.31
CA ASN A 83 29.49 28.52 9.37
C ASN A 83 27.97 28.79 9.46
N ALA A 84 27.13 27.78 9.18
CA ALA A 84 25.73 27.84 9.55
C ALA A 84 25.59 28.20 11.04
N GLU A 85 24.91 29.32 11.35
CA GLU A 85 24.54 29.69 12.71
C GLU A 85 23.61 28.60 13.27
N SER A 86 24.21 27.64 13.94
CA SER A 86 23.50 26.68 14.78
C SER A 86 23.95 26.94 16.21
N GLU A 87 23.03 26.83 17.16
CA GLU A 87 23.28 27.10 18.59
C GLU A 87 24.36 26.21 19.24
N ARG A 88 25.07 25.36 18.47
CA ARG A 88 26.14 24.47 18.96
C ARG A 88 27.37 24.51 18.05
N LYS A 89 28.51 24.95 18.60
CA LYS A 89 29.84 24.87 17.96
C LYS A 89 30.30 23.41 17.79
N ARG A 90 31.04 23.13 16.71
CA ARG A 90 31.52 21.79 16.31
C ARG A 90 32.87 21.38 16.93
N ARG A 91 33.21 20.08 16.83
CA ARG A 91 34.59 19.57 16.73
C ARG A 91 35.02 19.53 15.24
N PRO A 92 36.32 19.69 14.90
CA PRO A 92 36.78 19.70 13.51
C PRO A 92 36.53 18.35 12.82
N TYR A 93 36.16 18.37 11.54
CA TYR A 93 36.04 17.15 10.72
C TYR A 93 37.33 16.94 9.93
N ASP A 94 37.77 15.68 9.88
CA ASP A 94 38.89 15.21 9.06
C ASP A 94 38.38 14.91 7.63
N MET A 95 39.12 15.34 6.60
CA MET A 95 38.70 15.31 5.20
C MET A 95 38.86 13.92 4.54
N GLY A 96 39.25 12.89 5.30
CA GLY A 96 39.54 11.54 4.79
C GLY A 96 38.32 10.72 4.32
N ASP A 97 37.10 11.08 4.70
CA ASP A 97 35.89 10.30 4.37
C ASP A 97 35.27 10.61 2.99
N LEU A 98 35.87 11.52 2.22
CA LEU A 98 35.36 11.98 0.92
C LEU A 98 36.16 11.49 -0.28
N THR A 99 37.25 10.75 -0.07
CA THR A 99 38.13 10.29 -1.15
C THR A 99 38.36 8.79 -1.03
N ASN A 100 37.40 8.00 -1.53
CA ASN A 100 37.64 6.66 -2.06
C ASN A 100 36.49 6.29 -3.00
N GLY A 101 36.79 6.27 -4.30
CA GLY A 101 35.90 5.79 -5.36
C GLY A 101 35.65 6.82 -6.48
N ASP A 102 36.62 6.92 -7.39
CA ASP A 102 36.47 7.28 -8.81
C ASP A 102 36.01 8.71 -9.18
N ILE A 103 36.99 9.57 -9.44
CA ILE A 103 37.37 10.07 -10.79
C ILE A 103 38.43 11.16 -10.57
N ALA A 104 39.64 10.84 -11.01
CA ALA A 104 40.71 11.81 -11.22
C ALA A 104 40.42 12.66 -12.46
N GLU A 105 41.02 13.84 -12.49
CA GLU A 105 41.20 14.72 -13.67
C GLU A 105 40.00 15.54 -14.15
N GLN A 106 39.86 16.73 -13.57
CA GLN A 106 40.28 17.99 -14.22
C GLN A 106 39.94 19.16 -13.29
N GLN A 107 40.91 19.57 -12.48
CA GLN A 107 40.97 20.93 -11.94
C GLN A 107 41.86 21.74 -12.87
N THR A 108 41.29 22.70 -13.57
CA THR A 108 42.04 23.91 -13.94
C THR A 108 41.44 25.08 -13.16
N MET A 109 42.27 25.62 -12.28
CA MET A 109 42.01 26.84 -11.52
C MET A 109 41.97 28.03 -12.47
N ILE A 110 40.95 28.89 -12.38
CA ILE A 110 41.08 30.33 -12.64
C ILE A 110 40.18 31.09 -11.65
N THR A 111 40.80 31.90 -10.80
CA THR A 111 40.21 32.88 -9.88
C THR A 111 39.91 34.22 -10.62
N PRO A 112 39.26 35.23 -10.00
CA PRO A 112 38.10 35.95 -10.55
C PRO A 112 38.43 37.32 -11.17
N THR A 113 37.56 37.87 -12.04
CA THR A 113 37.22 39.32 -12.20
C THR A 113 36.22 39.56 -13.37
N PRO A 114 35.57 40.74 -13.50
CA PRO A 114 34.13 40.84 -13.79
C PRO A 114 33.77 41.33 -15.20
N SER A 115 32.45 41.38 -15.45
CA SER A 115 31.73 42.09 -16.51
C SER A 115 31.77 41.53 -17.94
N VAL A 116 30.57 41.22 -18.47
CA VAL A 116 29.94 41.83 -19.65
C VAL A 116 28.92 40.85 -20.25
N ILE A 117 27.69 41.34 -20.42
CA ILE A 117 26.52 40.70 -21.06
C ILE A 117 26.79 40.53 -22.57
N PRO A 118 26.26 39.49 -23.22
CA PRO A 118 25.32 39.79 -24.32
C PRO A 118 24.01 38.99 -24.23
N GLN A 119 22.93 39.70 -24.56
CA GLN A 119 21.57 39.22 -24.77
C GLN A 119 21.50 38.16 -25.89
N PHE A 120 20.60 37.18 -25.74
CA PHE A 120 20.03 36.48 -26.89
C PHE A 120 18.50 36.50 -26.86
N ILE A 121 17.99 36.80 -28.05
CA ILE A 121 16.65 37.18 -28.46
C ILE A 121 15.68 36.00 -28.36
N ILE A 122 14.55 36.20 -27.68
CA ILE A 122 13.39 35.29 -27.74
C ILE A 122 12.57 35.68 -28.97
N THR A 123 12.54 34.81 -29.98
CA THR A 123 11.59 34.91 -31.09
C THR A 123 10.30 34.18 -30.71
N ASN A 124 9.22 34.95 -30.52
CA ASN A 124 7.87 34.43 -30.40
C ASN A 124 7.33 34.06 -31.79
N LYS A 125 6.97 32.79 -31.99
CA LYS A 125 5.95 32.40 -32.97
C LYS A 125 4.89 31.56 -32.26
N ILE A 126 3.80 32.24 -31.92
CA ILE A 126 2.55 31.63 -31.45
C ILE A 126 1.74 31.28 -32.70
N THR A 127 1.30 30.02 -32.81
CA THR A 127 0.26 29.59 -33.75
C THR A 127 -0.85 28.89 -32.95
N PRO A 128 -2.13 29.17 -33.22
CA PRO A 128 -3.26 28.77 -32.37
C PRO A 128 -3.69 27.30 -32.58
N PRO A 129 -4.32 26.65 -31.59
CA PRO A 129 -4.76 25.26 -31.72
C PRO A 129 -6.05 25.13 -32.53
N GLN A 130 -6.05 24.25 -33.53
CA GLN A 130 -7.23 23.76 -34.23
C GLN A 130 -7.69 22.39 -33.69
N SER A 131 -9.00 22.33 -33.40
CA SER A 131 -9.95 21.21 -33.58
C SER A 131 -9.54 19.77 -33.30
N ILE A 132 -10.24 19.15 -32.34
CA ILE A 132 -10.49 17.69 -32.31
C ILE A 132 -12.01 17.47 -32.25
N SER A 133 -12.49 16.58 -33.11
CA SER A 133 -13.89 16.22 -33.38
C SER A 133 -14.45 15.17 -32.41
N PRO A 134 -15.79 15.01 -32.33
CA PRO A 134 -16.46 14.18 -31.32
C PRO A 134 -16.90 12.82 -31.89
N GLN A 135 -16.68 11.72 -31.17
CA GLN A 135 -17.40 10.46 -31.40
C GLN A 135 -17.81 9.77 -30.08
N THR A 136 -19.14 9.67 -29.95
CA THR A 136 -19.94 8.54 -29.45
C THR A 136 -19.81 8.13 -27.98
N LEU A 137 -20.71 8.69 -27.16
CA LEU A 137 -21.29 8.03 -26.00
C LEU A 137 -22.78 7.78 -26.31
N SER A 138 -23.20 6.52 -26.40
CA SER A 138 -24.60 6.12 -26.60
C SER A 138 -24.96 4.95 -25.70
N GLY A 139 -26.07 5.11 -24.97
CA GLY A 139 -26.73 4.12 -24.08
C GLY A 139 -27.17 4.79 -22.78
N ILE A 140 -28.29 5.54 -22.72
CA ILE A 140 -29.70 5.10 -22.60
C ILE A 140 -29.86 4.16 -21.39
N SER A 141 -30.51 4.53 -20.28
CA SER A 141 -31.92 4.93 -20.18
C SER A 141 -32.24 5.68 -18.86
N PRO A 142 -33.17 6.66 -18.89
CA PRO A 142 -33.98 7.10 -17.76
C PRO A 142 -35.48 6.89 -18.03
N ASP A 143 -36.22 6.38 -17.05
CA ASP A 143 -37.69 6.39 -17.01
C ASP A 143 -38.12 7.17 -15.75
N PHE A 144 -38.75 8.34 -15.91
CA PHE A 144 -40.22 8.60 -15.89
C PHE A 144 -40.68 8.92 -14.46
N MET A 145 -41.51 9.92 -14.14
CA MET A 145 -42.21 11.02 -14.82
C MET A 145 -42.63 12.00 -13.67
N MET A 146 -43.13 13.22 -13.86
CA MET A 146 -44.41 13.52 -14.50
C MET A 146 -44.63 15.06 -14.57
N THR A 147 -44.97 15.52 -15.79
CA THR A 147 -46.00 16.53 -16.16
C THR A 147 -45.87 18.00 -15.68
N THR A 148 -46.16 19.05 -16.47
CA THR A 148 -46.80 19.19 -17.79
C THR A 148 -46.61 20.64 -18.29
N SER A 149 -46.37 20.74 -19.61
CA SER A 149 -46.51 21.88 -20.54
C SER A 149 -47.96 22.46 -20.56
N PRO A 150 -48.38 23.44 -21.43
CA PRO A 150 -47.72 23.85 -22.68
C PRO A 150 -47.86 25.31 -23.20
N ASN A 151 -47.02 25.60 -24.22
CA ASN A 151 -47.30 26.37 -25.45
C ASN A 151 -47.58 27.89 -25.34
N GLN A 152 -47.16 28.78 -26.25
CA GLN A 152 -46.59 28.68 -27.60
C GLN A 152 -46.17 30.10 -28.08
N ILE A 153 -45.14 30.17 -28.96
CA ILE A 153 -45.05 30.95 -30.23
C ILE A 153 -45.20 32.49 -30.17
N SER A 154 -44.46 33.35 -30.88
CA SER A 154 -43.33 33.33 -31.82
C SER A 154 -43.10 34.80 -32.28
N LYS A 155 -42.03 35.01 -33.06
CA LYS A 155 -41.81 36.04 -34.10
C LYS A 155 -41.06 37.30 -33.63
N THR A 156 -40.10 37.89 -34.34
CA THR A 156 -39.32 37.61 -35.58
C THR A 156 -38.38 38.82 -35.75
N ASN A 157 -37.16 38.60 -36.30
CA ASN A 157 -36.43 39.43 -37.28
C ASN A 157 -36.04 40.88 -36.89
N SER A 158 -34.95 41.53 -37.33
CA SER A 158 -34.06 41.36 -38.50
C SER A 158 -32.90 42.39 -38.45
N ASN A 159 -31.84 42.09 -39.22
CA ASN A 159 -30.84 42.99 -39.87
C ASN A 159 -29.77 43.64 -38.95
N SER A 160 -28.45 43.38 -39.09
CA SER A 160 -27.51 43.53 -40.22
C SER A 160 -27.25 44.99 -40.65
N GLN A 161 -26.08 45.56 -40.34
CA GLN A 161 -25.03 45.95 -41.29
C GLN A 161 -23.98 46.93 -40.71
N GLN A 162 -22.72 46.58 -41.01
CA GLN A 162 -21.60 47.41 -41.46
C GLN A 162 -20.77 48.31 -40.52
N ASN A 163 -19.47 47.95 -40.53
CA ASN A 163 -18.26 48.70 -40.21
C ASN A 163 -18.14 50.06 -40.91
N SER A 164 -17.43 51.00 -40.28
CA SER A 164 -16.23 51.65 -40.85
C SER A 164 -15.48 52.56 -39.87
N SER A 165 -14.14 52.35 -39.79
CA SER A 165 -13.03 53.34 -39.67
C SER A 165 -12.99 54.29 -38.47
N SER A 166 -12.11 54.11 -37.47
CA SER A 166 -10.66 54.40 -37.41
C SER A 166 -10.31 55.86 -37.08
N MET A 167 -9.58 56.11 -35.97
CA MET A 167 -8.15 56.49 -35.97
C MET A 167 -7.67 56.88 -34.55
N GLU A 168 -6.49 56.35 -34.17
CA GLU A 168 -5.34 56.93 -33.44
C GLU A 168 -5.55 57.87 -32.22
N THR A 169 -4.79 57.80 -31.12
CA THR A 169 -3.32 57.95 -31.08
C THR A 169 -2.76 57.63 -29.67
N ASN A 170 -1.60 56.96 -29.65
CA ASN A 170 -0.36 57.24 -28.90
C ASN A 170 -0.29 57.63 -27.40
N ARG A 171 0.67 56.93 -26.76
CA ARG A 171 1.73 57.38 -25.82
C ARG A 171 1.58 57.14 -24.30
N THR A 172 2.29 56.08 -23.87
CA THR A 172 3.40 56.06 -22.88
C THR A 172 3.39 57.04 -21.71
N MET A 173 3.51 56.51 -20.48
CA MET A 173 4.26 57.19 -19.42
C MET A 173 4.92 56.19 -18.46
N THR A 174 6.11 56.59 -18.06
CA THR A 174 7.23 55.92 -17.42
C THR A 174 7.04 55.70 -15.91
N MET A 175 7.59 54.60 -15.39
CA MET A 175 7.74 54.33 -13.95
C MET A 175 9.01 55.01 -13.43
N TYR A 176 8.89 55.82 -12.37
CA TYR A 176 10.00 56.18 -11.49
C TYR A 176 9.70 55.75 -10.06
N THR A 177 10.66 55.03 -9.49
CA THR A 177 10.71 54.59 -8.10
C THR A 177 11.38 55.67 -7.24
N THR A 178 10.90 55.93 -6.02
CA THR A 178 11.75 56.26 -4.85
C THR A 178 11.00 56.02 -3.54
N ASN A 179 11.76 55.60 -2.53
CA ASN A 179 11.36 55.32 -1.14
C ASN A 179 11.72 56.53 -0.23
N PRO A 180 11.43 56.52 1.09
CA PRO A 180 10.77 57.60 1.85
C PRO A 180 11.70 58.57 2.63
N ILE A 181 11.14 59.63 3.23
CA ILE A 181 11.44 60.30 4.54
C ILE A 181 11.03 61.81 4.49
N GLY A 182 10.45 62.34 5.58
CA GLY A 182 10.71 63.73 6.02
C GLY A 182 9.54 64.72 6.00
N THR A 183 9.19 65.23 7.17
CA THR A 183 8.31 66.36 7.48
C THR A 183 8.85 67.69 6.95
N ASP A 184 8.03 68.53 6.33
CA ASP A 184 8.20 69.99 6.32
C ASP A 184 6.86 70.72 6.05
N GLU A 185 6.58 71.74 6.86
CA GLU A 185 5.45 72.67 6.75
C GLU A 185 5.59 73.57 5.51
N ILE A 186 4.49 73.84 4.80
CA ILE A 186 4.46 74.86 3.74
C ILE A 186 3.28 75.81 3.97
N ASN A 187 3.61 77.04 4.36
CA ASN A 187 2.73 78.21 4.40
C ASN A 187 2.40 78.68 2.97
N TYR A 188 1.14 78.96 2.68
CA TYR A 188 0.73 79.66 1.46
C TYR A 188 0.68 81.18 1.72
N ILE A 189 1.48 81.92 0.95
CA ILE A 189 1.47 83.39 0.88
C ILE A 189 0.32 83.82 -0.04
N LEU A 190 -0.64 84.59 0.48
CA LEU A 190 -1.69 85.22 -0.33
C LEU A 190 -1.12 86.37 -1.18
N THR A 191 -1.63 86.51 -2.41
CA THR A 191 -1.26 87.58 -3.34
C THR A 191 -1.88 88.94 -2.93
N PRO A 192 -1.23 90.08 -3.27
CA PRO A 192 -1.70 91.42 -2.87
C PRO A 192 -3.13 91.77 -3.33
N GLU A 193 -3.61 91.16 -4.42
CA GLU A 193 -4.96 91.37 -4.94
C GLU A 193 -6.05 90.73 -4.06
N MET A 194 -5.73 89.66 -3.34
CA MET A 194 -6.68 89.02 -2.41
C MET A 194 -6.81 89.79 -1.09
N GLN A 195 -5.83 90.64 -0.74
CA GLN A 195 -5.90 91.48 0.47
C GLN A 195 -6.71 92.77 0.26
N GLN A 196 -6.84 93.27 -0.97
CA GLN A 196 -7.63 94.48 -1.25
C GLN A 196 -9.15 94.25 -1.24
N GLN A 197 -9.64 93.03 -1.44
CA GLN A 197 -11.08 92.72 -1.37
C GLN A 197 -11.60 92.53 0.07
N ILE A 198 -10.72 92.40 1.06
CA ILE A 198 -11.09 92.20 2.47
C ILE A 198 -11.21 93.54 3.24
N GLN A 199 -10.54 94.60 2.78
CA GLN A 199 -10.54 95.91 3.47
C GLN A 199 -11.69 96.85 3.09
N THR A 200 -12.45 96.58 2.02
CA THR A 200 -13.60 97.42 1.62
C THR A 200 -14.92 97.00 2.27
N ALA A 201 -14.96 95.92 3.06
CA ALA A 201 -16.16 95.43 3.73
C ALA A 201 -16.31 95.87 5.21
N GLN A 202 -15.47 96.78 5.72
CA GLN A 202 -15.47 97.16 7.15
C GLN A 202 -15.53 98.66 7.46
N THR A 203 -15.91 99.51 6.51
CA THR A 203 -16.16 100.93 6.79
C THR A 203 -17.48 101.38 6.22
N ILE A 204 -18.47 101.57 7.11
CA ILE A 204 -19.58 102.55 7.12
C ILE A 204 -20.65 102.00 8.11
N ASN A 205 -21.10 102.64 9.19
CA ASN A 205 -20.72 103.81 9.99
C ASN A 205 -21.55 103.74 11.29
N ALA A 206 -21.04 104.28 12.40
CA ALA A 206 -21.86 104.72 13.54
C ALA A 206 -22.00 106.25 13.50
N ASP A 207 -23.23 106.70 13.77
CA ASP A 207 -23.72 108.06 14.03
C ASP A 207 -23.83 109.08 12.87
N ILE A 208 -25.09 109.44 12.53
CA ILE A 208 -25.79 110.69 12.94
C ILE A 208 -27.13 110.79 12.15
N GLY A 209 -28.23 111.05 12.88
CA GLY A 209 -29.29 112.02 12.52
C GLY A 209 -30.22 111.81 11.31
N GLN A 210 -31.50 111.60 11.62
CA GLN A 210 -32.73 112.05 10.92
C GLN A 210 -32.93 111.84 9.38
N THR A 211 -33.98 111.05 9.12
CA THR A 211 -35.04 111.19 8.09
C THR A 211 -34.76 110.93 6.61
N ASN A 212 -35.60 110.02 6.09
CA ASN A 212 -36.09 109.85 4.71
C ASN A 212 -35.07 109.41 3.64
N GLN A 213 -35.18 108.14 3.19
CA GLN A 213 -35.32 107.76 1.77
C GLN A 213 -35.48 106.22 1.58
N ILE A 214 -36.64 105.82 1.01
CA ILE A 214 -36.93 104.78 -0.01
C ILE A 214 -36.15 103.43 0.05
N PRO A 215 -36.81 102.26 0.01
CA PRO A 215 -36.19 100.96 0.31
C PRO A 215 -35.31 100.45 -0.85
N GLN A 216 -34.07 100.06 -0.55
CA GLN A 216 -33.23 99.27 -1.46
C GLN A 216 -33.68 97.79 -1.42
N GLN A 217 -34.15 97.28 -2.56
CA GLN A 217 -34.45 95.87 -2.77
C GLN A 217 -33.18 95.02 -2.58
N ILE A 218 -33.27 94.02 -1.70
CA ILE A 218 -32.27 92.97 -1.59
C ILE A 218 -32.39 92.10 -2.84
N SER A 219 -31.41 92.22 -3.75
CA SER A 219 -31.26 91.32 -4.90
C SER A 219 -30.79 89.94 -4.42
N LEU A 220 -31.72 89.02 -4.18
CA LEU A 220 -31.38 87.61 -3.99
C LEU A 220 -30.74 87.04 -5.27
N SER A 221 -29.72 86.18 -5.12
CA SER A 221 -29.12 85.50 -6.27
C SER A 221 -30.17 84.63 -6.99
N PRO A 222 -30.05 84.41 -8.31
CA PRO A 222 -31.03 83.62 -9.07
C PRO A 222 -31.26 82.22 -8.50
N ILE A 223 -30.20 81.61 -7.94
CA ILE A 223 -30.24 80.32 -7.26
C ILE A 223 -31.11 80.39 -6.00
N ALA A 224 -30.98 81.46 -5.21
CA ALA A 224 -31.78 81.64 -4.01
C ALA A 224 -33.27 81.85 -4.35
N TYR A 225 -33.58 82.53 -5.46
CA TYR A 225 -34.96 82.70 -5.93
C TYR A 225 -35.56 81.37 -6.43
N GLN A 226 -34.75 80.52 -7.07
CA GLN A 226 -35.19 79.23 -7.62
C GLN A 226 -35.39 78.15 -6.55
N LEU A 227 -34.65 78.23 -5.44
CA LEU A 227 -34.85 77.38 -4.24
C LEU A 227 -36.09 77.77 -3.42
N LEU A 228 -36.54 79.03 -3.51
CA LEU A 228 -37.68 79.57 -2.75
C LEU A 228 -39.02 79.53 -3.49
N THR A 229 -39.03 79.36 -4.82
CA THR A 229 -40.24 79.52 -5.65
C THR A 229 -40.91 78.21 -6.08
N ASN A 230 -40.23 77.06 -5.95
CA ASN A 230 -40.90 75.77 -6.09
C ASN A 230 -41.43 75.34 -4.72
N ASN A 231 -42.76 75.30 -4.57
CA ASN A 231 -43.50 74.90 -3.35
C ASN A 231 -43.32 73.43 -2.93
N GLU A 232 -42.26 72.76 -3.38
CA GLU A 232 -41.82 71.46 -2.90
C GLU A 232 -40.45 71.69 -2.28
N GLU A 233 -40.38 71.76 -0.94
CA GLU A 233 -39.13 72.02 -0.19
C GLU A 233 -38.11 70.89 -0.41
N PHE A 234 -37.33 71.00 -1.48
CA PHE A 234 -36.29 70.04 -1.87
C PHE A 234 -35.19 69.90 -0.80
N ILE A 235 -34.92 70.95 -0.04
CA ILE A 235 -33.95 70.96 1.06
C ILE A 235 -34.58 71.62 2.29
N ARG A 236 -34.59 70.90 3.42
CA ARG A 236 -34.99 71.43 4.73
C ARG A 236 -33.80 71.42 5.69
N VAL A 237 -33.51 72.56 6.30
CA VAL A 237 -32.50 72.67 7.37
C VAL A 237 -33.19 73.07 8.67
N TYR A 238 -33.10 72.22 9.69
CA TYR A 238 -33.67 72.52 11.00
C TYR A 238 -32.61 72.47 12.10
N MET A 239 -32.80 73.32 13.11
CA MET A 239 -31.92 73.39 14.27
C MET A 239 -32.30 72.28 15.24
N ILE A 240 -31.36 71.39 15.57
CA ILE A 240 -31.54 70.44 16.68
C ILE A 240 -31.15 71.13 17.99
N ASN A 241 -30.06 71.88 17.99
CA ASN A 241 -29.65 72.79 19.06
C ASN A 241 -28.77 73.91 18.48
N GLN A 242 -28.28 74.84 19.32
CA GLN A 242 -27.47 75.99 18.88
C GLN A 242 -26.24 75.61 18.04
N ASN A 243 -25.71 74.39 18.20
CA ASN A 243 -24.47 73.92 17.56
C ASN A 243 -24.69 72.80 16.53
N ILE A 244 -25.93 72.30 16.37
CA ILE A 244 -26.24 71.14 15.51
C ILE A 244 -27.43 71.47 14.63
N LYS A 245 -27.21 71.39 13.31
CA LYS A 245 -28.23 71.50 12.27
C LYS A 245 -28.46 70.14 11.64
N ARG A 246 -29.70 69.82 11.29
CA ARG A 246 -30.05 68.65 10.48
C ARG A 246 -30.44 69.11 9.09
N LEU A 247 -29.95 68.40 8.09
CA LEU A 247 -30.21 68.62 6.68
C LEU A 247 -31.05 67.46 6.15
N HIS A 248 -32.23 67.75 5.64
CA HIS A 248 -33.07 66.83 4.87
C HIS A 248 -33.00 67.25 3.41
N VAL A 249 -32.70 66.31 2.51
CA VAL A 249 -32.64 66.53 1.06
C VAL A 249 -33.56 65.52 0.40
N ALA A 250 -34.56 66.00 -0.34
CA ALA A 250 -35.47 65.16 -1.13
C ALA A 250 -34.82 64.84 -2.49
N GLY A 251 -33.75 64.05 -2.49
CA GLY A 251 -32.99 63.73 -3.70
C GLY A 251 -31.70 62.96 -3.40
N GLU A 252 -30.77 62.96 -4.35
CA GLU A 252 -29.47 62.31 -4.22
C GLU A 252 -28.42 63.34 -3.74
N VAL A 253 -27.61 62.96 -2.75
CA VAL A 253 -26.49 63.78 -2.26
C VAL A 253 -25.19 63.24 -2.85
N PHE A 254 -24.52 64.04 -3.68
CA PHE A 254 -23.19 63.74 -4.20
C PHE A 254 -22.13 64.42 -3.33
N ALA A 255 -21.26 63.62 -2.70
CA ALA A 255 -20.18 64.11 -1.84
C ALA A 255 -18.82 63.56 -2.31
N GLU A 256 -17.96 64.41 -2.87
CA GLU A 256 -16.67 64.01 -3.45
C GLU A 256 -15.72 63.35 -2.44
N ASN A 257 -15.73 63.84 -1.19
CA ASN A 257 -14.85 63.38 -0.11
C ASN A 257 -15.60 62.56 0.96
N GLY A 258 -16.83 62.14 0.68
CA GLY A 258 -17.67 61.34 1.59
C GLY A 258 -18.17 62.11 2.82
N PHE A 259 -18.65 61.36 3.82
CA PHE A 259 -19.20 61.89 5.08
C PHE A 259 -18.32 61.50 6.26
N LEU A 260 -17.94 62.49 7.09
CA LEU A 260 -17.26 62.24 8.35
C LEU A 260 -18.28 62.10 9.47
N GLN A 261 -18.29 60.95 10.15
CA GLN A 261 -19.16 60.72 11.30
C GLN A 261 -18.38 60.88 12.61
N ARG A 262 -18.85 61.80 13.48
CA ARG A 262 -18.30 61.95 14.83
C ARG A 262 -18.51 60.65 15.61
N SER A 263 -17.43 59.99 16.01
CA SER A 263 -17.48 58.67 16.64
C SER A 263 -16.62 58.51 17.90
N ASP A 264 -16.05 59.61 18.43
CA ASP A 264 -15.23 59.65 19.64
C ASP A 264 -15.94 58.97 20.83
N ARG A 265 -15.23 58.10 21.57
CA ARG A 265 -15.73 57.41 22.75
C ARG A 265 -16.36 58.36 23.78
N ARG A 266 -15.82 59.57 23.93
CA ARG A 266 -16.35 60.59 24.88
C ARG A 266 -17.76 61.08 24.51
N SER A 267 -18.17 60.90 23.25
CA SER A 267 -19.50 61.25 22.78
C SER A 267 -20.52 60.11 22.86
N LYS A 268 -20.13 58.95 23.41
CA LYS A 268 -20.95 57.73 23.48
C LYS A 268 -21.12 57.28 24.94
N LYS A 269 -22.30 56.77 25.28
CA LYS A 269 -22.62 56.10 26.55
C LYS A 269 -23.16 54.69 26.27
N ASP A 270 -23.16 53.82 27.29
CA ASP A 270 -23.76 52.48 27.22
C ASP A 270 -23.20 51.57 26.10
N ILE A 271 -21.89 51.61 25.87
CA ILE A 271 -21.21 50.82 24.83
C ILE A 271 -21.25 49.33 25.18
N LYS A 272 -22.02 48.54 24.43
CA LYS A 272 -22.14 47.09 24.56
C LYS A 272 -21.58 46.39 23.31
N LYS A 273 -21.12 45.15 23.48
CA LYS A 273 -20.74 44.30 22.35
C LYS A 273 -22.01 43.79 21.65
N ILE A 274 -21.98 43.74 20.33
CA ILE A 274 -23.03 43.09 19.54
C ILE A 274 -22.87 41.57 19.68
N SER A 275 -23.84 40.92 20.32
CA SER A 275 -23.96 39.46 20.37
C SER A 275 -24.82 38.97 19.21
N ASP A 276 -24.65 37.70 18.83
CA ASP A 276 -25.55 37.00 17.89
C ASP A 276 -25.70 37.65 16.50
N ALA A 277 -24.70 38.45 16.10
CA ALA A 277 -24.69 39.19 14.85
C ALA A 277 -24.87 38.30 13.60
N LEU A 278 -24.29 37.10 13.60
CA LEU A 278 -24.46 36.14 12.51
C LEU A 278 -25.90 35.69 12.35
N SER A 279 -26.57 35.29 13.44
CA SER A 279 -27.99 34.91 13.39
C SER A 279 -28.89 36.08 12.98
N THR A 280 -28.61 37.29 13.48
CA THR A 280 -29.37 38.49 13.11
C THR A 280 -29.25 38.78 11.61
N ILE A 281 -28.04 38.74 11.04
CA ILE A 281 -27.84 38.97 9.61
C ILE A 281 -28.45 37.88 8.73
N LEU A 282 -28.43 36.62 9.18
CA LEU A 282 -29.07 35.51 8.45
C LEU A 282 -30.59 35.66 8.33
N MET A 283 -31.23 36.45 9.22
CA MET A 283 -32.66 36.76 9.13
C MET A 283 -32.97 37.91 8.15
N ILE A 284 -31.97 38.72 7.79
CA ILE A 284 -32.14 39.86 6.90
C ILE A 284 -31.99 39.42 5.45
N THR A 285 -32.93 39.83 4.60
CA THR A 285 -32.90 39.52 3.16
C THR A 285 -32.70 40.78 2.34
N GLY A 286 -31.65 40.82 1.52
CA GLY A 286 -31.48 41.87 0.51
C GLY A 286 -32.52 41.74 -0.60
N LYS A 287 -33.14 42.83 -1.00
CA LYS A 287 -34.16 42.87 -2.06
C LYS A 287 -33.71 43.78 -3.20
N SER A 288 -34.08 43.41 -4.43
CA SER A 288 -34.09 44.32 -5.57
C SER A 288 -35.46 44.97 -5.70
N TYR A 289 -35.53 46.28 -5.85
CA TYR A 289 -36.79 47.00 -5.99
C TYR A 289 -36.66 48.14 -6.99
N LYS A 290 -37.81 48.69 -7.39
CA LYS A 290 -37.93 49.92 -8.18
C LYS A 290 -38.84 50.87 -7.43
N TYR A 291 -38.60 52.18 -7.53
CA TYR A 291 -39.56 53.15 -7.00
C TYR A 291 -40.72 53.28 -7.98
N LEU A 292 -41.91 53.62 -7.47
CA LEU A 292 -43.10 53.77 -8.32
C LEU A 292 -42.92 54.80 -9.45
N ASN A 293 -42.04 55.79 -9.23
CA ASN A 293 -41.76 56.87 -10.18
C ASN A 293 -40.38 56.75 -10.86
N ASP A 294 -39.65 55.65 -10.66
CA ASP A 294 -38.30 55.42 -11.23
C ASP A 294 -38.16 53.97 -11.70
N ASP A 295 -37.92 53.77 -13.00
CA ASP A 295 -37.75 52.44 -13.59
C ASP A 295 -36.39 51.79 -13.30
N LYS A 296 -35.47 52.52 -12.64
CA LYS A 296 -34.15 51.99 -12.27
C LYS A 296 -34.26 50.95 -11.15
N THR A 297 -33.69 49.77 -11.41
CA THR A 297 -33.54 48.74 -10.37
C THR A 297 -32.50 49.17 -9.36
N ARG A 298 -32.88 49.17 -8.08
CA ARG A 298 -32.02 49.43 -6.93
C ARG A 298 -31.99 48.21 -6.02
N PHE A 299 -30.94 48.11 -5.19
CA PHE A 299 -30.78 47.03 -4.21
C PHE A 299 -30.73 47.64 -2.81
N GLY A 300 -31.37 46.98 -1.85
CA GLY A 300 -31.39 47.43 -0.47
C GLY A 300 -32.26 46.54 0.39
N PHE A 301 -32.89 47.15 1.41
CA PHE A 301 -33.73 46.47 2.38
C PHE A 301 -35.09 47.13 2.45
N ILE A 302 -36.11 46.35 2.83
CA ILE A 302 -37.44 46.87 3.12
C ILE A 302 -37.49 47.27 4.59
N ALA A 303 -37.89 48.52 4.87
CA ALA A 303 -37.84 49.08 6.21
C ALA A 303 -38.70 48.29 7.22
N GLN A 304 -39.85 47.77 6.79
CA GLN A 304 -40.75 46.96 7.60
C GLN A 304 -40.11 45.64 8.01
N GLU A 305 -39.51 44.91 7.06
CA GLU A 305 -38.78 43.66 7.34
C GLU A 305 -37.57 43.92 8.26
N LEU A 306 -36.87 45.03 8.05
CA LEU A 306 -35.73 45.40 8.88
C LEU A 306 -36.14 45.79 10.31
N LYS A 307 -37.30 46.45 10.49
CA LYS A 307 -37.83 46.86 11.79
C LYS A 307 -38.13 45.67 12.71
N GLU A 308 -38.49 44.51 12.12
CA GLU A 308 -38.73 43.27 12.87
C GLU A 308 -37.44 42.65 13.42
N VAL A 309 -36.30 42.85 12.74
CA VAL A 309 -35.00 42.23 13.10
C VAL A 309 -34.08 43.18 13.86
N ILE A 310 -33.96 44.43 13.40
CA ILE A 310 -33.13 45.50 13.99
C ILE A 310 -33.97 46.79 14.02
N PRO A 311 -34.84 46.98 15.02
CA PRO A 311 -35.72 48.14 15.09
C PRO A 311 -34.93 49.46 15.17
N GLU A 312 -33.73 49.46 15.75
CA GLU A 312 -32.88 50.64 15.90
C GLU A 312 -32.30 51.15 14.58
N ALA A 313 -32.30 50.33 13.53
CA ALA A 313 -31.84 50.70 12.19
C ALA A 313 -32.94 51.38 11.35
N VAL A 314 -34.17 51.50 11.88
CA VAL A 314 -35.32 52.08 11.17
C VAL A 314 -35.82 53.31 11.92
N ARG A 315 -36.02 54.40 11.19
CA ARG A 315 -36.60 55.65 11.69
C ARG A 315 -37.99 55.86 11.10
N GLU A 316 -38.88 56.37 11.93
CA GLU A 316 -40.24 56.75 11.55
C GLU A 316 -40.32 58.27 11.56
N ASP A 317 -40.72 58.86 10.43
CA ASP A 317 -40.91 60.30 10.29
C ASP A 317 -42.33 60.72 10.71
N GLU A 318 -42.57 62.03 10.86
CA GLU A 318 -43.84 62.58 11.36
C GLU A 318 -45.05 62.22 10.47
N ASP A 319 -44.80 61.99 9.18
CA ASP A 319 -45.81 61.61 8.19
C ASP A 319 -46.10 60.09 8.17
N GLY A 320 -45.47 59.31 9.06
CA GLY A 320 -45.62 57.85 9.15
C GLY A 320 -44.76 57.06 8.14
N SER A 321 -43.89 57.73 7.36
CA SER A 321 -42.95 57.06 6.46
C SER A 321 -41.77 56.44 7.22
N LEU A 322 -41.33 55.26 6.78
CA LEU A 322 -40.20 54.54 7.36
C LEU A 322 -38.94 54.72 6.50
N SER A 323 -37.87 55.15 7.14
CA SER A 323 -36.54 55.32 6.55
C SER A 323 -35.55 54.38 7.24
N ILE A 324 -34.58 53.83 6.50
CA ILE A 324 -33.53 52.96 7.08
C ILE A 324 -32.22 53.73 7.26
N ASP A 325 -31.41 53.32 8.24
CA ASP A 325 -29.99 53.67 8.38
C ASP A 325 -29.12 52.48 7.94
N PRO A 326 -28.63 52.47 6.68
CA PRO A 326 -27.80 51.38 6.18
C PRO A 326 -26.46 51.25 6.92
N LEU A 327 -25.93 52.33 7.51
CA LEU A 327 -24.65 52.30 8.21
C LEU A 327 -24.74 51.53 9.53
N ALA A 328 -25.93 51.48 10.14
CA ALA A 328 -26.18 50.71 11.35
C ALA A 328 -25.97 49.20 11.16
N LEU A 329 -26.04 48.69 9.92
CA LEU A 329 -25.81 47.27 9.59
C LEU A 329 -24.32 46.89 9.57
N LEU A 330 -23.43 47.83 9.33
CA LEU A 330 -22.00 47.55 9.13
C LEU A 330 -21.34 46.86 10.35
N PRO A 331 -21.59 47.29 11.60
CA PRO A 331 -21.08 46.60 12.78
C PRO A 331 -21.59 45.15 12.92
N PHE A 332 -22.84 44.86 12.55
CA PHE A 332 -23.38 43.50 12.54
C PHE A 332 -22.67 42.63 11.49
N ILE A 333 -22.36 43.18 10.31
CA ILE A 333 -21.60 42.46 9.27
C ILE A 333 -20.19 42.13 9.76
N VAL A 334 -19.52 43.07 10.41
CA VAL A 334 -18.17 42.85 10.93
C VAL A 334 -18.16 41.78 12.02
N GLU A 335 -19.09 41.84 12.98
CA GLU A 335 -19.14 40.85 14.05
C GLU A 335 -19.62 39.47 13.57
N SER A 336 -20.51 39.41 12.56
CA SER A 336 -20.92 38.13 11.95
C SER A 336 -19.78 37.43 11.23
N LEU A 337 -18.96 38.18 10.48
CA LEU A 337 -17.75 37.64 9.82
C LEU A 337 -16.74 37.11 10.83
N LYS A 338 -16.55 37.81 11.95
CA LYS A 338 -15.67 37.33 13.05
C LYS A 338 -16.22 36.05 13.69
N GLN A 339 -17.53 36.00 13.95
CA GLN A 339 -18.18 34.79 14.48
C GLN A 339 -18.03 33.61 13.51
N LEU A 340 -18.25 33.84 12.21
CA LEU A 340 -18.10 32.81 11.17
C LEU A 340 -16.66 32.30 11.08
N SER A 341 -15.67 33.20 11.08
CA SER A 341 -14.24 32.83 11.09
C SER A 341 -13.88 31.98 12.32
N PHE A 342 -14.40 32.33 13.50
CA PHE A 342 -14.20 31.55 14.71
C PHE A 342 -14.82 30.14 14.62
N GLN A 343 -16.02 30.02 14.04
CA GLN A 343 -16.66 28.72 13.81
C GLN A 343 -15.85 27.86 12.82
N LEU A 344 -15.36 28.44 11.72
CA LEU A 344 -14.50 27.74 10.75
C LEU A 344 -13.22 27.20 11.40
N ASN A 345 -12.49 28.05 12.15
CA ASN A 345 -11.28 27.62 12.84
C ASN A 345 -11.54 26.48 13.83
N ASN A 346 -12.66 26.52 14.56
CA ASN A 346 -13.06 25.44 15.46
C ASN A 346 -13.40 24.14 14.72
N LEU A 347 -14.05 24.23 13.55
CA LEU A 347 -14.35 23.06 12.71
C LEU A 347 -13.08 22.45 12.13
N GLU A 348 -12.13 23.26 11.68
CA GLU A 348 -10.82 22.78 11.22
C GLU A 348 -10.07 22.05 12.33
N HIS A 349 -10.04 22.61 13.54
CA HIS A 349 -9.39 21.97 14.69
C HIS A 349 -10.06 20.63 15.07
N LYS A 350 -11.39 20.54 15.01
CA LYS A 350 -12.12 19.28 15.21
C LYS A 350 -11.77 18.25 14.12
N THR A 351 -11.65 18.69 12.87
CA THR A 351 -11.32 17.84 11.73
C THR A 351 -9.89 17.28 11.85
N GLU A 352 -8.92 18.11 12.21
CA GLU A 352 -7.54 17.68 12.47
C GLU A 352 -7.45 16.66 13.62
N ARG A 353 -8.19 16.91 14.71
CA ARG A 353 -8.26 15.96 15.84
C ARG A 353 -8.83 14.61 15.40
N SER A 354 -9.87 14.61 14.57
CA SER A 354 -10.47 13.39 14.01
C SER A 354 -9.50 12.63 13.11
N LYS A 355 -8.81 13.33 12.19
CA LYS A 355 -7.77 12.72 11.33
C LYS A 355 -6.65 12.08 12.16
N GLN A 356 -6.20 12.75 13.22
CA GLN A 356 -5.16 12.22 14.10
C GLN A 356 -5.64 10.97 14.85
N PHE A 357 -6.90 10.94 15.28
CA PHE A 357 -7.51 9.75 15.87
C PHE A 357 -7.54 8.58 14.88
N CYS A 358 -8.03 8.78 13.66
CA CYS A 358 -8.04 7.74 12.62
C CYS A 358 -6.64 7.21 12.31
N LYS A 359 -5.63 8.08 12.27
CA LYS A 359 -4.23 7.68 12.09
C LYS A 359 -3.73 6.80 13.23
N ASN A 360 -4.03 7.16 14.47
CA ASN A 360 -3.66 6.36 15.64
C ASN A 360 -4.36 4.99 15.61
N VAL A 361 -5.63 4.94 15.25
CA VAL A 361 -6.39 3.69 15.10
C VAL A 361 -5.75 2.78 14.04
N ASN A 362 -5.41 3.32 12.86
CA ASN A 362 -4.75 2.55 11.81
C ASN A 362 -3.38 2.01 12.28
N LEU A 363 -2.60 2.81 13.00
CA LEU A 363 -1.33 2.35 13.58
C LEU A 363 -1.54 1.21 14.59
N THR A 364 -2.57 1.31 15.44
CA THR A 364 -2.88 0.21 16.37
C THR A 364 -3.33 -1.05 15.64
N LEU A 365 -4.07 -0.92 14.55
CA LEU A 365 -4.51 -2.03 13.71
C LEU A 365 -3.33 -2.72 13.03
N ASP A 366 -2.36 -1.95 12.53
CA ASP A 366 -1.12 -2.48 11.96
C ASP A 366 -0.31 -3.26 13.00
N VAL A 367 -0.21 -2.76 14.24
CA VAL A 367 0.48 -3.46 15.33
C VAL A 367 -0.24 -4.77 15.68
N ILE A 368 -1.58 -4.76 15.77
CA ILE A 368 -2.38 -5.96 16.02
C ILE A 368 -2.15 -7.00 14.92
N ASN A 369 -2.16 -6.58 13.65
CA ASN A 369 -1.89 -7.47 12.52
C ASN A 369 -0.47 -8.05 12.58
N GLN A 370 0.54 -7.26 12.97
CA GLN A 370 1.89 -7.77 13.15
C GLN A 370 2.00 -8.78 14.29
N VAL A 371 1.28 -8.59 15.39
CA VAL A 371 1.23 -9.55 16.50
C VAL A 371 0.55 -10.84 16.07
N LYS A 372 -0.59 -10.74 15.37
CA LYS A 372 -1.32 -11.89 14.83
C LYS A 372 -0.47 -12.72 13.87
N ASN A 373 0.20 -12.06 12.91
CA ASN A 373 1.10 -12.73 11.97
C ASN A 373 2.33 -13.36 12.67
N LYS A 374 2.72 -12.86 13.84
CA LYS A 374 3.83 -13.43 14.61
C LYS A 374 3.44 -14.72 15.34
N GLU A 375 2.17 -14.86 15.74
CA GLU A 375 1.59 -16.09 16.28
C GLU A 375 1.32 -17.15 15.19
N GLU A 376 1.02 -16.74 13.96
CA GLU A 376 0.71 -17.64 12.83
C GLU A 376 1.92 -18.31 12.17
N ARG A 377 3.18 -18.03 12.58
CA ARG A 377 4.36 -18.75 12.04
C ARG A 377 4.56 -20.16 12.62
N ASN A 378 3.57 -20.69 13.31
CA ASN A 378 3.57 -22.05 13.79
C ASN A 378 2.99 -22.95 12.69
N ILE A 379 3.88 -23.60 11.94
CA ILE A 379 3.52 -24.56 10.89
C ILE A 379 2.74 -25.72 11.55
N SER A 380 1.44 -25.79 11.29
CA SER A 380 0.59 -26.87 11.78
C SER A 380 0.32 -27.89 10.67
N LEU A 381 0.28 -29.17 11.02
CA LEU A 381 -0.18 -30.24 10.14
C LEU A 381 -1.70 -30.41 10.09
N GLY A 382 -2.48 -29.63 10.85
CA GLY A 382 -3.93 -29.64 10.79
C GLY A 382 -4.61 -29.47 12.16
N PRO A 383 -5.93 -29.66 12.24
CA PRO A 383 -6.66 -29.60 13.49
C PRO A 383 -6.23 -30.72 14.44
N THR A 384 -6.27 -30.45 15.74
CA THR A 384 -5.87 -31.39 16.79
C THR A 384 -6.70 -32.67 16.79
N GLU A 385 -7.97 -32.58 16.40
CA GLU A 385 -8.86 -33.72 16.19
C GLU A 385 -8.31 -34.72 15.16
N PHE A 386 -7.52 -34.26 14.20
CA PHE A 386 -6.87 -35.12 13.20
C PHE A 386 -5.44 -35.49 13.61
N VAL A 387 -4.65 -34.52 14.08
CA VAL A 387 -3.22 -34.69 14.39
C VAL A 387 -2.99 -35.62 15.59
N PHE A 388 -3.85 -35.59 16.61
CA PHE A 388 -3.65 -36.39 17.81
C PHE A 388 -3.91 -37.90 17.60
N PRO A 389 -5.03 -38.33 16.99
CA PRO A 389 -5.25 -39.75 16.68
C PRO A 389 -4.21 -40.31 15.70
N THR A 390 -3.79 -39.52 14.71
CA THR A 390 -2.78 -39.94 13.74
C THR A 390 -1.41 -40.12 14.39
N ALA A 391 -1.00 -39.23 15.31
CA ALA A 391 0.22 -39.41 16.10
C ALA A 391 0.21 -40.72 16.89
N ILE A 392 -0.91 -41.03 17.56
CA ILE A 392 -1.08 -42.27 18.32
C ILE A 392 -0.97 -43.48 17.40
N PHE A 393 -1.67 -43.48 16.26
CA PHE A 393 -1.63 -44.56 15.29
C PHE A 393 -0.21 -44.87 14.83
N PHE A 394 0.57 -43.86 14.41
CA PHE A 394 1.95 -44.08 13.98
C PHE A 394 2.89 -44.48 15.11
N THR A 395 2.65 -44.03 16.35
CA THR A 395 3.42 -44.55 17.51
C THR A 395 3.16 -46.02 17.78
N ILE A 396 1.90 -46.47 17.73
CA ILE A 396 1.55 -47.88 17.94
C ILE A 396 2.14 -48.73 16.82
N THR A 397 1.97 -48.32 15.57
CA THR A 397 2.53 -49.01 14.39
C THR A 397 4.05 -49.08 14.47
N SER A 398 4.72 -48.02 14.91
CA SER A 398 6.17 -48.01 15.13
C SER A 398 6.60 -48.99 16.23
N CYS A 399 5.88 -49.06 17.35
CA CYS A 399 6.17 -50.03 18.40
C CYS A 399 6.01 -51.48 17.92
N ILE A 400 4.94 -51.78 17.17
CA ILE A 400 4.71 -53.13 16.61
C ILE A 400 5.85 -53.52 15.67
N LEU A 401 6.19 -52.65 14.72
CA LEU A 401 7.28 -52.91 13.76
C LEU A 401 8.65 -53.03 14.44
N SER A 402 8.85 -52.36 15.59
CA SER A 402 10.06 -52.48 16.38
C SER A 402 10.22 -53.85 17.05
N LEU A 403 9.12 -54.55 17.35
CA LEU A 403 9.14 -55.87 17.97
C LEU A 403 9.55 -56.95 16.96
N ASP A 404 9.08 -56.84 15.72
CA ASP A 404 9.46 -57.77 14.64
C ASP A 404 10.89 -57.51 14.15
N GLY A 405 11.33 -56.24 14.07
CA GLY A 405 12.69 -55.85 13.67
C GLY A 405 13.05 -56.11 12.20
N ARG A 406 12.11 -56.62 11.40
CA ARG A 406 12.36 -57.10 10.03
C ARG A 406 12.25 -56.01 8.94
N PHE A 407 11.61 -54.88 9.26
CA PHE A 407 11.25 -53.85 8.28
C PHE A 407 11.73 -52.44 8.68
N PRO A 408 13.04 -52.14 8.56
CA PRO A 408 13.61 -50.89 9.05
C PRO A 408 13.12 -49.65 8.29
N PHE A 409 12.81 -49.74 7.00
CA PHE A 409 12.36 -48.58 6.21
C PHE A 409 10.93 -48.12 6.58
N ILE A 410 10.00 -49.03 6.81
CA ILE A 410 8.65 -48.68 7.27
C ILE A 410 8.69 -48.25 8.75
N TRP A 411 9.55 -48.85 9.56
CA TRP A 411 9.74 -48.46 10.95
C TRP A 411 10.31 -47.03 11.07
N THR A 412 11.35 -46.69 10.31
CA THR A 412 11.94 -45.34 10.26
C THR A 412 10.93 -44.31 9.75
N TYR A 413 10.10 -44.64 8.77
CA TYR A 413 9.00 -43.79 8.34
C TYR A 413 7.96 -43.55 9.45
N SER A 414 7.54 -44.63 10.12
CA SER A 414 6.51 -44.56 11.16
C SER A 414 6.97 -43.77 12.39
N THR A 415 8.24 -43.93 12.79
CA THR A 415 8.86 -43.12 13.86
C THR A 415 8.95 -41.64 13.47
N LEU A 416 9.38 -41.35 12.25
CA LEU A 416 9.46 -39.98 11.74
C LEU A 416 8.08 -39.32 11.70
N LEU A 417 7.05 -39.99 11.18
CA LEU A 417 5.68 -39.44 11.19
C LEU A 417 5.18 -39.21 12.61
N ALA A 418 5.36 -40.17 13.50
CA ALA A 418 4.96 -40.03 14.90
C ALA A 418 5.61 -38.78 15.53
N THR A 419 6.92 -38.58 15.36
CA THR A 419 7.60 -37.40 15.89
C THR A 419 7.09 -36.09 15.29
N ILE A 420 6.87 -36.03 13.98
CA ILE A 420 6.36 -34.83 13.31
C ILE A 420 4.95 -34.46 13.80
N TYR A 421 4.04 -35.43 13.90
CA TYR A 421 2.69 -35.16 14.39
C TYR A 421 2.66 -34.80 15.89
N TRP A 422 3.51 -35.42 16.72
CA TRP A 422 3.65 -35.02 18.13
C TRP A 422 4.22 -33.60 18.31
N ILE A 423 5.22 -33.24 17.50
CA ILE A 423 5.77 -31.87 17.45
C ILE A 423 4.67 -30.90 17.02
N SER A 424 3.93 -31.21 15.95
CA SER A 424 2.82 -30.37 15.50
C SER A 424 1.74 -30.17 16.55
N ASN A 425 1.33 -31.23 17.25
CA ASN A 425 0.32 -31.13 18.31
C ASN A 425 0.79 -30.26 19.48
N LYS A 426 2.07 -30.39 19.87
CA LYS A 426 2.65 -29.66 21.00
C LYS A 426 2.83 -28.18 20.73
N PHE A 427 3.27 -27.82 19.52
CA PHE A 427 3.55 -26.42 19.16
C PHE A 427 2.32 -25.71 18.54
N CYS A 428 1.34 -26.45 18.01
CA CYS A 428 0.17 -25.91 17.32
C CYS A 428 -1.14 -26.59 17.77
N SER A 429 -1.57 -26.36 19.01
CA SER A 429 -2.79 -26.97 19.56
C SER A 429 -4.12 -26.48 18.94
N ASN A 430 -4.09 -25.42 18.13
CA ASN A 430 -5.27 -24.87 17.44
C ASN A 430 -5.06 -24.78 15.92
N GLY A 431 -4.42 -25.80 15.34
CA GLY A 431 -4.20 -25.86 13.89
C GLY A 431 -5.49 -25.88 13.07
N LYS A 432 -5.43 -25.35 11.85
CA LYS A 432 -6.51 -25.44 10.86
C LYS A 432 -5.97 -26.06 9.56
N TRP A 433 -6.88 -26.49 8.69
CA TRP A 433 -6.52 -26.94 7.35
C TRP A 433 -6.15 -25.74 6.48
N ASP A 434 -4.85 -25.42 6.44
CA ASP A 434 -4.31 -24.41 5.54
C ASP A 434 -3.67 -25.06 4.31
N GLY A 435 -3.49 -24.31 3.22
CA GLY A 435 -2.86 -24.84 2.00
C GLY A 435 -1.46 -25.42 2.23
N ILE A 436 -0.73 -24.86 3.20
CA ILE A 436 0.59 -25.35 3.64
C ILE A 436 0.44 -26.70 4.36
N SER A 437 -0.53 -26.82 5.28
CA SER A 437 -0.81 -28.05 6.02
C SER A 437 -1.19 -29.19 5.08
N VAL A 438 -2.04 -28.92 4.08
CA VAL A 438 -2.44 -29.90 3.06
C VAL A 438 -1.22 -30.38 2.24
N SER A 439 -0.36 -29.45 1.82
CA SER A 439 0.86 -29.78 1.07
C SER A 439 1.88 -30.59 1.89
N LEU A 440 2.03 -30.30 3.17
CA LEU A 440 2.91 -31.06 4.06
C LEU A 440 2.40 -32.49 4.27
N ASN A 441 1.10 -32.67 4.55
CA ASN A 441 0.49 -33.99 4.67
C ASN A 441 0.64 -34.79 3.36
N PHE A 442 0.50 -34.13 2.21
CA PHE A 442 0.77 -34.73 0.90
C PHE A 442 2.20 -35.26 0.81
N GLY A 443 3.20 -34.46 1.19
CA GLY A 443 4.60 -34.89 1.18
C GLY A 443 4.85 -36.11 2.06
N LEU A 444 4.25 -36.13 3.26
CA LEU A 444 4.36 -37.24 4.20
C LEU A 444 3.71 -38.53 3.69
N ILE A 445 2.57 -38.46 3.02
CA ILE A 445 1.88 -39.64 2.45
C ILE A 445 2.70 -40.23 1.29
N ASN A 446 3.24 -39.37 0.41
CA ASN A 446 4.12 -39.81 -0.69
C ASN A 446 5.39 -40.49 -0.18
N LEU A 447 6.01 -39.92 0.86
CA LEU A 447 7.16 -40.53 1.52
C LEU A 447 6.83 -41.92 2.07
N GLY A 448 5.61 -42.11 2.58
CA GLY A 448 5.14 -43.41 3.06
C GLY A 448 5.07 -44.47 1.97
N LEU A 449 4.52 -44.13 0.80
CA LEU A 449 4.45 -45.07 -0.33
C LEU A 449 5.84 -45.45 -0.83
N VAL A 450 6.80 -44.50 -0.84
CA VAL A 450 8.20 -44.79 -1.18
C VAL A 450 8.83 -45.73 -0.15
N SER A 451 8.61 -45.50 1.15
CA SER A 451 9.10 -46.38 2.21
C SER A 451 8.52 -47.80 2.12
N VAL A 452 7.24 -47.94 1.78
CA VAL A 452 6.60 -49.25 1.53
C VAL A 452 7.19 -49.92 0.30
N ALA A 453 7.34 -49.19 -0.81
CA ALA A 453 7.90 -49.73 -2.05
C ALA A 453 9.34 -50.24 -1.85
N ILE A 454 10.20 -49.47 -1.17
CA ILE A 454 11.59 -49.87 -0.87
C ILE A 454 11.63 -51.12 0.02
N THR A 455 10.63 -51.33 0.87
CA THR A 455 10.59 -52.49 1.77
C THR A 455 10.20 -53.77 1.06
N PHE A 456 9.28 -53.70 0.10
CA PHE A 456 8.67 -54.89 -0.50
C PHE A 456 9.16 -55.19 -1.91
N LEU A 457 9.51 -54.18 -2.71
CA LEU A 457 9.94 -54.37 -4.09
C LEU A 457 11.46 -54.53 -4.16
N MET A 458 11.94 -55.52 -4.91
CA MET A 458 13.37 -55.83 -5.02
C MET A 458 13.93 -55.54 -6.41
N GLY A 459 15.22 -55.22 -6.48
CA GLY A 459 15.97 -55.13 -7.73
C GLY A 459 15.45 -54.09 -8.74
N SER A 460 15.40 -54.47 -10.02
CA SER A 460 14.98 -53.59 -11.12
C SER A 460 13.50 -53.21 -11.05
N VAL A 461 12.66 -54.04 -10.43
CA VAL A 461 11.24 -53.76 -10.19
C VAL A 461 11.06 -52.47 -9.39
N LEU A 462 11.83 -52.31 -8.31
CA LEU A 462 11.79 -51.12 -7.46
C LEU A 462 12.15 -49.85 -8.24
N GLN A 463 13.21 -49.92 -9.04
CA GLN A 463 13.68 -48.79 -9.84
C GLN A 463 12.63 -48.36 -10.88
N ILE A 464 12.01 -49.33 -11.57
CA ILE A 464 10.96 -49.07 -12.55
C ILE A 464 9.74 -48.46 -11.86
N PHE A 465 9.30 -49.03 -10.73
CA PHE A 465 8.16 -48.52 -9.98
C PHE A 465 8.39 -47.07 -9.52
N LEU A 466 9.53 -46.78 -8.88
CA LEU A 466 9.86 -45.43 -8.42
C LEU A 466 9.99 -44.44 -9.58
N GLY A 467 10.60 -44.86 -10.69
CA GLY A 467 10.72 -44.04 -11.89
C GLY A 467 9.36 -43.66 -12.47
N VAL A 468 8.48 -44.65 -12.67
CA VAL A 468 7.10 -44.42 -13.15
C VAL A 468 6.32 -43.55 -12.16
N TYR A 469 6.45 -43.82 -10.86
CA TYR A 469 5.78 -43.06 -9.81
C TYR A 469 6.18 -41.58 -9.81
N ILE A 470 7.47 -41.28 -9.89
CA ILE A 470 7.99 -39.91 -9.96
C ILE A 470 7.49 -39.21 -11.23
N CYS A 471 7.51 -39.88 -12.39
CA CYS A 471 6.97 -39.34 -13.63
C CYS A 471 5.48 -39.00 -13.52
N ILE A 472 4.68 -39.87 -12.92
CA ILE A 472 3.25 -39.63 -12.68
C ILE A 472 3.06 -38.42 -11.75
N MET A 473 3.83 -38.32 -10.66
CA MET A 473 3.72 -37.21 -9.72
C MET A 473 4.14 -35.87 -10.32
N LEU A 474 5.20 -35.85 -11.13
CA LEU A 474 5.61 -34.66 -11.88
C LEU A 474 4.57 -34.26 -12.93
N PHE A 475 3.94 -35.23 -13.59
CA PHE A 475 2.88 -34.98 -14.55
C PHE A 475 1.62 -34.41 -13.88
N VAL A 476 1.19 -34.98 -12.75
CA VAL A 476 0.03 -34.49 -11.98
C VAL A 476 0.32 -33.08 -11.42
N TRP A 477 1.54 -32.83 -10.92
CA TRP A 477 1.93 -31.50 -10.47
C TRP A 477 1.97 -30.49 -11.63
N GLY A 478 2.58 -30.82 -12.77
CA GLY A 478 2.62 -29.96 -13.95
C GLY A 478 1.23 -29.68 -14.52
N GLY A 479 0.38 -30.70 -14.61
CA GLY A 479 -1.02 -30.57 -15.05
C GLY A 479 -1.87 -29.72 -14.12
N SER A 480 -1.59 -29.75 -12.81
CA SER A 480 -2.28 -28.92 -11.82
C SER A 480 -2.10 -27.41 -12.05
N GLN A 481 -1.03 -26.98 -12.70
CA GLN A 481 -0.82 -25.56 -13.00
C GLN A 481 -1.76 -25.06 -14.11
N ASN A 482 -2.23 -25.96 -14.96
CA ASN A 482 -3.00 -25.62 -16.17
C ASN A 482 -4.49 -25.97 -16.06
N ILE A 483 -4.88 -26.87 -15.16
CA ILE A 483 -6.26 -27.35 -15.04
C ILE A 483 -6.88 -26.77 -13.77
N LYS A 484 -8.04 -26.09 -13.89
CA LYS A 484 -8.82 -25.54 -12.76
C LYS A 484 -9.44 -26.61 -11.84
N ALA A 485 -9.18 -27.90 -12.10
CA ALA A 485 -9.64 -28.99 -11.26
C ALA A 485 -8.89 -28.96 -9.92
N SER A 486 -9.55 -29.43 -8.86
CA SER A 486 -8.90 -29.54 -7.55
C SER A 486 -7.75 -30.55 -7.67
N PHE A 487 -6.51 -30.05 -7.62
CA PHE A 487 -5.26 -30.82 -7.54
C PHE A 487 -5.38 -32.06 -6.63
N VAL A 488 -6.06 -31.87 -5.50
CA VAL A 488 -6.28 -32.88 -4.47
C VAL A 488 -7.01 -34.11 -5.02
N ASN A 489 -8.03 -33.94 -5.88
CA ASN A 489 -8.82 -35.05 -6.40
C ASN A 489 -8.02 -35.90 -7.40
N LEU A 490 -7.29 -35.24 -8.33
CA LEU A 490 -6.44 -35.94 -9.29
C LEU A 490 -5.30 -36.69 -8.58
N PHE A 491 -4.76 -36.10 -7.52
CA PHE A 491 -3.75 -36.74 -6.71
C PHE A 491 -4.28 -37.97 -5.98
N ILE A 492 -5.43 -37.89 -5.29
CA ILE A 492 -5.99 -39.03 -4.55
C ILE A 492 -6.17 -40.25 -5.47
N VAL A 493 -6.68 -40.03 -6.68
CA VAL A 493 -6.86 -41.09 -7.67
C VAL A 493 -5.51 -41.67 -8.10
N SER A 494 -4.54 -40.81 -8.43
CA SER A 494 -3.19 -41.23 -8.84
C SER A 494 -2.45 -42.01 -7.74
N PHE A 495 -2.55 -41.55 -6.49
CA PHE A 495 -1.97 -42.20 -5.33
C PHE A 495 -2.62 -43.57 -5.08
N ALA A 496 -3.95 -43.67 -5.14
CA ALA A 496 -4.66 -44.94 -4.99
C ALA A 496 -4.27 -45.96 -6.07
N LEU A 497 -4.17 -45.53 -7.33
CA LEU A 497 -3.68 -46.37 -8.43
C LEU A 497 -2.23 -46.81 -8.21
N SER A 498 -1.38 -45.94 -7.67
CA SER A 498 0.02 -46.27 -7.36
C SER A 498 0.15 -47.29 -6.23
N CYS A 499 -0.71 -47.22 -5.21
CA CYS A 499 -0.79 -48.26 -4.16
C CYS A 499 -1.21 -49.62 -4.74
N ILE A 500 -2.24 -49.62 -5.61
CA ILE A 500 -2.70 -50.85 -6.28
C ILE A 500 -1.60 -51.42 -7.17
N ALA A 501 -0.92 -50.57 -7.95
CA ALA A 501 0.20 -50.97 -8.78
C ALA A 501 1.36 -51.55 -7.94
N CYS A 502 1.72 -50.91 -6.83
CA CYS A 502 2.73 -51.43 -5.91
C CYS A 502 2.36 -52.82 -5.39
N TRP A 503 1.09 -53.04 -5.04
CA TRP A 503 0.60 -54.33 -4.55
C TRP A 503 0.61 -55.42 -5.63
N ILE A 504 0.16 -55.10 -6.86
CA ILE A 504 0.22 -56.03 -7.99
C ILE A 504 1.67 -56.43 -8.29
N VAL A 505 2.55 -55.43 -8.38
CA VAL A 505 3.96 -55.65 -8.68
C VAL A 505 4.67 -56.44 -7.58
N PHE A 506 4.26 -56.27 -6.31
CA PHE A 506 4.72 -57.08 -5.19
C PHE A 506 4.31 -58.56 -5.31
N ILE A 507 3.10 -58.87 -5.80
CA ILE A 507 2.63 -60.26 -5.97
C ILE A 507 3.43 -60.98 -7.05
N PHE A 508 3.70 -60.32 -8.18
CA PHE A 508 4.28 -60.98 -9.35
C PHE A 508 5.81 -60.92 -9.42
N GLN A 509 6.45 -59.89 -8.84
CA GLN A 509 7.90 -59.61 -8.91
C GLN A 509 8.62 -60.15 -10.17
N PRO A 510 8.20 -59.75 -11.37
CA PRO A 510 8.51 -60.48 -12.61
C PRO A 510 9.99 -60.45 -13.01
N THR A 511 10.78 -59.51 -12.50
CA THR A 511 12.20 -59.35 -12.90
C THR A 511 13.20 -59.80 -11.84
N PHE A 512 12.73 -60.36 -10.71
CA PHE A 512 13.61 -60.85 -9.64
C PHE A 512 13.53 -62.38 -9.54
N LYS A 513 14.41 -63.07 -10.27
CA LYS A 513 14.61 -64.53 -10.17
C LYS A 513 16.08 -64.81 -9.81
N PRO A 514 16.41 -65.09 -8.54
CA PRO A 514 17.78 -65.38 -8.13
C PRO A 514 18.22 -66.74 -8.69
N THR A 515 19.41 -66.79 -9.26
CA THR A 515 20.02 -68.03 -9.76
C THR A 515 20.93 -68.68 -8.73
N VAL A 516 20.93 -70.01 -8.74
CA VAL A 516 21.69 -70.85 -7.79
C VAL A 516 22.60 -71.81 -8.55
N SER A 517 23.83 -71.99 -8.08
CA SER A 517 24.74 -73.02 -8.56
C SER A 517 24.80 -74.22 -7.60
N THR A 518 25.11 -75.39 -8.17
CA THR A 518 25.29 -76.65 -7.44
C THR A 518 26.59 -77.33 -7.86
N LEU A 519 27.23 -78.06 -6.94
CA LEU A 519 28.41 -78.87 -7.24
C LEU A 519 28.07 -80.24 -7.88
N MET A 520 26.79 -80.59 -7.90
CA MET A 520 26.25 -81.84 -8.44
C MET A 520 26.29 -81.84 -9.97
N GLN A 521 26.44 -83.02 -10.59
CA GLN A 521 26.57 -83.16 -12.05
C GLN A 521 25.23 -83.39 -12.73
N ARG A 522 25.00 -82.77 -13.90
CA ARG A 522 23.78 -83.00 -14.68
C ARG A 522 23.82 -84.39 -15.33
N ASN A 523 22.71 -85.12 -15.34
CA ASN A 523 22.65 -86.44 -15.98
C ASN A 523 22.65 -86.29 -17.53
N PRO A 524 23.53 -87.02 -18.25
CA PRO A 524 23.61 -86.94 -19.71
C PRO A 524 22.33 -87.39 -20.42
N ASP A 525 21.59 -88.35 -19.85
CA ASP A 525 20.38 -88.91 -20.45
C ASP A 525 19.11 -88.16 -20.02
N PHE A 526 19.14 -87.52 -18.84
CA PHE A 526 18.03 -86.74 -18.30
C PHE A 526 18.51 -85.37 -17.79
N PRO A 527 18.51 -84.33 -18.65
CA PRO A 527 19.14 -83.04 -18.35
C PRO A 527 18.46 -82.24 -17.23
N ASP A 528 17.22 -82.58 -16.86
CA ASP A 528 16.47 -81.95 -15.76
C ASP A 528 16.80 -82.54 -14.37
N TYR A 529 17.65 -83.57 -14.33
CA TYR A 529 18.06 -84.25 -13.10
C TYR A 529 19.53 -84.01 -12.82
N VAL A 530 19.83 -83.79 -11.54
CA VAL A 530 21.19 -83.58 -11.04
C VAL A 530 21.56 -84.73 -10.11
N GLN A 531 22.74 -85.29 -10.32
CA GLN A 531 23.25 -86.48 -9.65
C GLN A 531 24.47 -86.20 -8.78
N PHE A 532 24.59 -86.92 -7.65
CA PHE A 532 25.64 -86.74 -6.65
C PHE A 532 26.25 -88.07 -6.21
N THR A 533 27.57 -88.21 -6.27
CA THR A 533 28.26 -89.43 -5.84
C THR A 533 28.66 -89.40 -4.37
N ASP A 534 28.87 -88.21 -3.82
CA ASP A 534 29.13 -88.00 -2.39
C ASP A 534 28.01 -87.13 -1.80
N PRO A 535 27.33 -87.55 -0.72
CA PRO A 535 26.27 -86.78 -0.06
C PRO A 535 26.69 -85.36 0.34
N LYS A 536 27.98 -85.11 0.57
CA LYS A 536 28.51 -83.78 0.87
C LYS A 536 28.46 -82.81 -0.31
N GLN A 537 28.26 -83.30 -1.54
CA GLN A 537 28.12 -82.48 -2.75
C GLN A 537 26.74 -81.85 -2.88
N VAL A 538 25.76 -82.29 -2.07
CA VAL A 538 24.39 -81.76 -2.09
C VAL A 538 24.35 -80.40 -1.40
N GLN A 539 24.87 -79.40 -2.10
CA GLN A 539 25.00 -78.02 -1.66
C GLN A 539 24.52 -77.07 -2.76
N PHE A 540 23.78 -76.05 -2.35
CA PHE A 540 23.30 -74.96 -3.20
C PHE A 540 23.97 -73.66 -2.77
N GLN A 541 24.49 -72.90 -3.73
CA GLN A 541 25.12 -71.60 -3.50
C GLN A 541 24.48 -70.54 -4.40
N LEU A 542 24.12 -69.39 -3.82
CA LEU A 542 23.59 -68.27 -4.60
C LEU A 542 24.67 -67.67 -5.51
N THR A 543 24.38 -67.54 -6.81
CA THR A 543 25.28 -66.89 -7.79
C THR A 543 24.85 -65.48 -8.16
N SER A 544 23.57 -65.14 -7.99
CA SER A 544 23.05 -63.80 -8.25
C SER A 544 23.45 -62.80 -7.17
N GLU A 545 23.67 -61.54 -7.56
CA GLU A 545 23.86 -60.45 -6.62
C GLU A 545 22.58 -60.19 -5.82
N VAL A 546 22.72 -60.07 -4.50
CA VAL A 546 21.61 -59.78 -3.59
C VAL A 546 21.30 -58.27 -3.66
N PRO A 547 20.02 -57.86 -3.81
CA PRO A 547 19.68 -56.45 -3.90
C PRO A 547 19.92 -55.75 -2.56
N TRP A 548 20.30 -54.46 -2.62
CA TRP A 548 20.71 -53.66 -1.45
C TRP A 548 19.65 -53.56 -0.34
N ASN A 549 18.37 -53.74 -0.68
CA ASN A 549 17.23 -53.68 0.22
C ASN A 549 16.77 -55.07 0.73
N CYS A 550 17.42 -56.16 0.32
CA CYS A 550 17.23 -57.48 0.91
C CYS A 550 18.02 -57.58 2.22
N LEU A 551 17.31 -57.51 3.34
CA LEU A 551 17.88 -57.54 4.69
C LEU A 551 17.93 -58.97 5.21
N ASP A 552 19.04 -59.35 5.85
CA ASP A 552 19.35 -60.73 6.31
C ASP A 552 19.09 -61.82 5.24
N PRO A 553 19.80 -61.75 4.09
CA PRO A 553 19.65 -62.73 3.01
C PRO A 553 20.10 -64.11 3.47
N HIS A 554 19.23 -65.11 3.36
CA HIS A 554 19.62 -66.50 3.57
C HIS A 554 18.91 -67.46 2.59
N LEU A 555 19.62 -68.50 2.18
CA LEU A 555 19.09 -69.51 1.27
C LEU A 555 18.31 -70.58 2.06
N VAL A 556 17.11 -70.92 1.61
CA VAL A 556 16.25 -71.95 2.20
C VAL A 556 15.92 -72.98 1.12
N ALA A 557 16.41 -74.20 1.27
CA ALA A 557 16.04 -75.33 0.43
C ALA A 557 15.00 -76.21 1.15
N LYS A 558 13.94 -76.62 0.44
CA LYS A 558 12.89 -77.51 0.94
C LYS A 558 12.72 -78.67 -0.02
N GLY A 559 13.00 -79.89 0.44
CA GLY A 559 12.72 -81.15 -0.26
C GLY A 559 11.57 -81.91 0.42
N LYS A 560 10.95 -82.88 -0.26
CA LYS A 560 9.92 -83.76 0.34
C LYS A 560 10.55 -84.82 1.25
N ARG A 561 11.78 -85.24 0.95
CA ARG A 561 12.51 -86.33 1.63
C ARG A 561 13.85 -85.84 2.19
N MET A 562 14.51 -84.88 1.55
CA MET A 562 15.78 -84.30 2.00
C MET A 562 15.55 -83.09 2.92
N GLN A 563 16.24 -83.09 4.06
CA GLN A 563 16.29 -81.94 4.98
C GLN A 563 17.58 -81.13 4.75
N PHE A 564 17.48 -79.81 4.87
CA PHE A 564 18.57 -78.89 4.57
C PHE A 564 18.92 -78.02 5.78
N LYS A 565 20.23 -77.78 5.97
CA LYS A 565 20.78 -76.90 7.00
C LYS A 565 21.52 -75.72 6.38
N ARG A 566 21.63 -74.64 7.15
CA ARG A 566 22.36 -73.43 6.77
C ARG A 566 23.87 -73.71 6.77
N GLY A 567 24.54 -73.32 5.68
CA GLY A 567 25.99 -73.41 5.54
C GLY A 567 26.73 -72.35 6.35
N ASP A 568 28.07 -72.38 6.27
CA ASP A 568 28.97 -71.45 6.96
C ASP A 568 28.74 -69.99 6.55
N THR A 569 28.23 -69.78 5.32
CA THR A 569 27.75 -68.47 4.87
C THR A 569 26.23 -68.51 4.66
N PRO A 570 25.53 -67.38 4.87
CA PRO A 570 24.06 -67.28 4.72
C PRO A 570 23.53 -67.73 3.35
N LEU A 571 24.38 -67.62 2.33
CA LEU A 571 24.03 -67.83 0.92
C LEU A 571 24.26 -69.28 0.45
N ILE A 572 24.59 -70.16 1.40
CA ILE A 572 24.86 -71.57 1.17
C ILE A 572 23.91 -72.41 2.03
N THR A 573 23.34 -73.46 1.46
CA THR A 573 22.64 -74.51 2.21
C THR A 573 23.09 -75.88 1.72
N TYR A 574 23.18 -76.85 2.62
CA TYR A 574 23.56 -78.22 2.33
C TYR A 574 22.54 -79.20 2.90
N ALA A 575 22.42 -80.38 2.28
CA ALA A 575 21.54 -81.42 2.77
C ALA A 575 22.15 -82.14 3.98
N GLU A 576 21.35 -82.37 5.02
CA GLU A 576 21.76 -83.08 6.23
C GLU A 576 21.63 -84.60 6.06
N ASN A 577 20.54 -85.05 5.42
CA ASN A 577 20.20 -86.48 5.28
C ASN A 577 20.21 -86.93 3.81
N ALA A 578 21.19 -86.45 3.02
CA ALA A 578 21.27 -86.79 1.59
C ALA A 578 21.44 -88.30 1.34
N GLU A 579 22.08 -89.04 2.25
CA GLU A 579 22.36 -90.48 2.11
C GLU A 579 21.09 -91.36 2.14
N GLU A 580 20.04 -90.91 2.81
CA GLU A 580 18.80 -91.70 2.98
C GLU A 580 17.80 -91.50 1.83
N ALA A 581 17.98 -90.46 1.02
CA ALA A 581 17.04 -90.07 -0.02
C ALA A 581 17.49 -90.56 -1.41
N ARG A 582 16.80 -91.59 -1.94
CA ARG A 582 17.03 -92.12 -3.32
C ARG A 582 16.83 -91.07 -4.42
N GLY A 583 15.97 -90.09 -4.18
CA GLY A 583 15.71 -88.95 -5.07
C GLY A 583 14.65 -88.03 -4.46
N ASP A 584 14.74 -86.72 -4.74
CA ASP A 584 13.83 -85.71 -4.23
C ASP A 584 13.71 -84.48 -5.15
N LYS A 585 12.55 -83.82 -5.09
CA LYS A 585 12.31 -82.53 -5.75
C LYS A 585 12.58 -81.42 -4.76
N VAL A 586 13.68 -80.71 -4.96
CA VAL A 586 14.19 -79.69 -4.04
C VAL A 586 13.86 -78.30 -4.58
N GLN A 587 13.07 -77.54 -3.82
CA GLN A 587 12.78 -76.14 -4.11
C GLN A 587 13.74 -75.26 -3.33
N VAL A 588 14.52 -74.45 -4.06
CA VAL A 588 15.45 -73.50 -3.47
C VAL A 588 14.82 -72.11 -3.50
N LYS A 589 14.82 -71.44 -2.34
CA LYS A 589 14.29 -70.08 -2.18
C LYS A 589 15.32 -69.18 -1.51
N LEU A 590 15.31 -67.92 -1.88
CA LEU A 590 16.05 -66.85 -1.20
C LEU A 590 15.10 -66.17 -0.22
N SER A 591 15.41 -66.24 1.07
CA SER A 591 14.67 -65.53 2.11
C SER A 591 15.35 -64.21 2.41
N CYS A 592 14.63 -63.11 2.21
CA CYS A 592 15.03 -61.77 2.64
C CYS A 592 14.15 -61.38 3.82
N SER A 593 14.69 -61.45 5.04
CA SER A 593 13.98 -61.24 6.31
C SER A 593 12.80 -62.18 6.55
N SER A 594 11.67 -61.99 5.84
CA SER A 594 10.47 -62.84 5.95
C SER A 594 9.79 -63.12 4.63
N ILE A 595 10.33 -62.61 3.54
CA ILE A 595 9.78 -62.78 2.21
C ILE A 595 10.65 -63.84 1.52
N GLU A 596 10.03 -64.98 1.18
CA GLU A 596 10.68 -66.05 0.42
C GLU A 596 10.48 -65.80 -1.08
N TYR A 597 11.58 -65.65 -1.81
CA TYR A 597 11.61 -65.56 -3.27
C TYR A 597 12.03 -66.90 -3.88
N GLN A 598 11.29 -67.37 -4.89
CA GLN A 598 11.62 -68.62 -5.56
C GLN A 598 12.84 -68.46 -6.47
N CYS A 599 13.86 -69.30 -6.29
CA CYS A 599 15.07 -69.31 -7.12
C CYS A 599 14.90 -70.31 -8.26
N ASP A 600 15.37 -71.55 -8.03
CA ASP A 600 15.36 -72.65 -8.97
C ASP A 600 14.85 -73.92 -8.26
N GLU A 601 14.30 -74.83 -9.06
CA GLU A 601 13.83 -76.14 -8.59
C GLU A 601 14.72 -77.21 -9.22
N PHE A 602 15.21 -78.14 -8.40
CA PHE A 602 16.13 -79.17 -8.83
C PHE A 602 15.57 -80.55 -8.49
N ASN A 603 15.60 -81.47 -9.45
CA ASN A 603 15.37 -82.88 -9.18
C ASN A 603 16.72 -83.53 -8.86
N VAL A 604 16.92 -83.93 -7.60
CA VAL A 604 18.21 -84.43 -7.09
C VAL A 604 18.09 -85.92 -6.85
N ALA A 605 19.05 -86.72 -7.34
CA ALA A 605 19.13 -88.16 -7.11
C ALA A 605 20.58 -88.63 -6.93
N GLN A 606 20.80 -89.76 -6.26
CA GLN A 606 22.15 -90.21 -5.91
C GLN A 606 22.92 -90.75 -7.13
N ASP A 607 22.43 -91.80 -7.79
CA ASP A 607 23.10 -92.43 -8.93
C ASP A 607 22.17 -92.56 -10.14
N HIS A 608 22.73 -92.85 -11.32
CA HIS A 608 21.98 -93.00 -12.57
C HIS A 608 20.83 -94.02 -12.48
N GLN A 609 21.01 -95.13 -11.76
CA GLN A 609 19.93 -96.11 -11.50
C GLN A 609 18.77 -95.51 -10.67
N ASN A 610 19.09 -94.65 -9.71
CA ASN A 610 18.07 -93.97 -8.90
C ASN A 610 17.37 -92.86 -9.68
N VAL A 611 18.02 -92.25 -10.68
CA VAL A 611 17.36 -91.35 -11.63
C VAL A 611 16.30 -92.10 -12.43
N CYS A 612 16.62 -93.27 -12.99
CA CYS A 612 15.64 -94.07 -13.73
C CYS A 612 14.44 -94.50 -12.88
N LEU A 613 14.70 -94.95 -11.64
CA LEU A 613 13.62 -95.31 -10.69
C LEU A 613 12.76 -94.12 -10.28
N PHE A 614 13.36 -92.95 -10.09
CA PHE A 614 12.64 -91.74 -9.71
C PHE A 614 11.82 -91.15 -10.88
N VAL A 615 12.28 -91.33 -12.12
CA VAL A 615 11.50 -91.04 -13.33
C VAL A 615 10.30 -91.98 -13.43
N GLU A 616 10.49 -93.30 -13.27
CA GLU A 616 9.39 -94.28 -13.26
C GLU A 616 8.38 -94.04 -12.13
N ASP A 617 8.83 -93.70 -10.92
CA ASP A 617 7.97 -93.35 -9.76
C ASP A 617 7.15 -92.07 -10.00
N ASN A 618 7.68 -91.09 -10.74
CA ASN A 618 6.95 -89.87 -11.08
C ASN A 618 5.94 -90.12 -12.21
N ASP A 619 6.31 -90.88 -13.24
CA ASP A 619 5.40 -91.25 -14.35
C ASP A 619 4.22 -92.12 -13.87
N GLN A 620 4.41 -92.99 -12.87
CA GLN A 620 3.33 -93.76 -12.24
C GLN A 620 2.39 -92.89 -11.37
N ASN A 621 2.89 -91.81 -10.77
CA ASN A 621 2.07 -90.89 -9.98
C ASN A 621 1.27 -89.90 -10.87
N GLU A 622 1.81 -89.47 -12.02
CA GLU A 622 1.06 -88.64 -12.97
C GLU A 622 0.00 -89.43 -13.74
N SER A 623 0.22 -90.72 -14.00
CA SER A 623 -0.78 -91.59 -14.63
C SER A 623 -1.93 -92.02 -13.71
N THR A 624 -1.80 -91.86 -12.39
CA THR A 624 -2.86 -92.14 -11.41
C THR A 624 -3.66 -90.91 -10.98
N THR A 625 -3.28 -89.70 -11.42
CA THR A 625 -3.96 -88.43 -11.10
C THR A 625 -4.69 -87.77 -12.29
N ASN A 626 -4.76 -88.43 -13.44
CA ASN A 626 -5.60 -88.02 -14.59
C ASN A 626 -6.92 -88.80 -14.66
#